data_AF-A0A3P7IUN4-F1
#
_entry.id   AF-A0A3P7IUN4-F1
#
_cell.length_a   1.000
_cell.length_b   1.000
_cell.length_c   1.000
_cell.angle_alpha   90.00
_cell.angle_beta   90.00
_cell.angle_gamma   90.00
#
_symmetry.space_group_name_H-M   'P 1'
#
loop_
_entity.id
_entity.type
_entity.pdbx_description
1 polymer ?
#
loop_
_entity_poly.entity_id
_entity_poly.type
_entity_poly.pdbx_seq_one_letter_code
_entity_poly.pdbx_strand_id
1 'polypeptide(L)'
;MSLCRDPKFQDLKSFVEVNEKDRLSIYEQLLNDPERFNKYTRTIDTPDGTVLFDFSKHRISDTTFEKLMELVRPVYHVCRCNECGKLFPFQH
;
A
#
# COMPACT_ATOMS: atom_id res chain seq x y z
N MET A 1 -19.59 -1.13 10.93
CA MET A 1 -18.29 -1.50 10.33
C MET A 1 -18.36 -1.32 8.82
N SER A 2 -17.96 -0.15 8.30
CA SER A 2 -18.02 0.15 6.85
C SER A 2 -16.99 -0.64 6.04
N LEU A 3 -15.78 -0.82 6.60
CA LEU A 3 -14.66 -1.50 5.93
C LEU A 3 -14.95 -2.97 5.61
N CYS A 4 -15.61 -3.71 6.50
CA CYS A 4 -15.93 -5.13 6.27
C CYS A 4 -16.94 -5.36 5.13
N ARG A 5 -17.64 -4.31 4.69
CA ARG A 5 -18.58 -4.35 3.57
C ARG A 5 -17.94 -3.89 2.25
N ASP A 6 -16.72 -3.35 2.30
CA ASP A 6 -16.01 -2.91 1.10
C ASP A 6 -15.58 -4.14 0.28
N PRO A 7 -15.94 -4.21 -1.01
CA PRO A 7 -15.63 -5.37 -1.85
C PRO A 7 -14.12 -5.56 -2.06
N LYS A 8 -13.33 -4.47 -2.07
CA LYS A 8 -11.87 -4.54 -2.20
C LYS A 8 -11.23 -5.04 -0.92
N PHE A 9 -11.78 -4.67 0.24
CA PHE A 9 -11.33 -5.22 1.51
C PHE A 9 -11.62 -6.71 1.60
N GLN A 10 -12.81 -7.14 1.14
CA GLN A 10 -13.17 -8.56 1.09
C GLN A 10 -12.24 -9.34 0.15
N ASP A 11 -11.94 -8.81 -1.03
CA ASP A 11 -10.99 -9.41 -1.98
C ASP A 11 -9.56 -9.51 -1.41
N LEU A 12 -9.05 -8.44 -0.80
CA LEU A 12 -7.76 -8.45 -0.10
C LEU A 12 -7.74 -9.50 1.00
N LYS A 13 -8.78 -9.55 1.84
CA LYS A 13 -8.90 -10.51 2.93
C LYS A 13 -8.87 -11.95 2.41
N SER A 14 -9.70 -12.25 1.41
CA SER A 14 -9.75 -13.57 0.77
C SER A 14 -8.41 -13.96 0.17
N PHE A 15 -7.72 -13.03 -0.49
CA PHE A 15 -6.40 -13.29 -1.07
C PHE A 15 -5.37 -13.66 0.00
N VAL A 16 -5.29 -12.89 1.08
CA VAL A 16 -4.35 -13.14 2.19
C VAL A 16 -4.66 -14.48 2.87
N GLU A 17 -5.94 -14.76 3.16
CA GLU A 17 -6.36 -16.00 3.82
C GLU A 17 -6.02 -17.25 2.99
N VAL A 18 -6.17 -17.19 1.66
CA VAL A 18 -5.93 -18.33 0.77
C VAL A 18 -4.44 -18.50 0.44
N ASN A 19 -3.70 -17.41 0.23
CA ASN A 19 -2.37 -17.47 -0.38
C ASN A 19 -1.21 -17.18 0.58
N GLU A 20 -1.39 -16.30 1.56
CA GLU A 20 -0.26 -15.68 2.26
C GLU A 20 -0.19 -15.98 3.75
N LYS A 21 -1.34 -16.11 4.41
CA LYS A 21 -1.46 -16.20 5.88
C LYS A 21 -0.47 -17.19 6.50
N ASP A 22 -0.36 -18.37 5.90
CA ASP A 22 0.47 -19.48 6.41
C ASP A 22 1.73 -19.74 5.58
N ARG A 23 1.88 -19.07 4.43
CA ARG A 23 2.93 -19.36 3.43
C ARG A 23 3.95 -18.24 3.26
N LEU A 24 3.60 -17.01 3.63
CA LEU A 24 4.45 -15.85 3.36
C LEU A 24 5.55 -15.69 4.41
N SER A 25 6.79 -16.00 4.02
CA SER A 25 7.98 -15.81 4.86
C SER A 25 8.75 -14.56 4.45
N ILE A 26 8.99 -13.64 5.40
CA ILE A 26 9.80 -12.43 5.18
C ILE A 26 11.21 -12.79 4.72
N TYR A 27 11.79 -13.85 5.30
CA TYR A 27 13.14 -14.29 4.97
C TYR A 27 13.24 -14.72 3.51
N GLU A 28 12.31 -15.55 3.04
CA GLU A 28 12.27 -16.00 1.66
C GLU A 28 12.01 -14.83 0.70
N GLN A 29 11.17 -13.87 1.10
CA GLN A 29 10.92 -12.68 0.29
C GLN A 29 12.17 -11.80 0.14
N LEU A 30 12.98 -11.66 1.18
CA LEU A 30 14.25 -10.92 1.11
C LEU A 30 15.32 -11.68 0.31
N LEU A 31 15.35 -13.01 0.40
CA LEU A 31 16.28 -13.82 -0.39
C LEU A 31 15.94 -13.81 -1.88
N ASN A 32 14.65 -13.90 -2.21
CA ASN A 32 14.19 -14.03 -3.60
C ASN A 32 14.13 -12.67 -4.33
N ASP A 33 14.03 -11.56 -3.60
CA ASP A 33 14.00 -10.20 -4.15
C ASP A 33 15.09 -9.32 -3.51
N PRO A 34 16.31 -9.25 -4.10
CA PRO A 34 17.39 -8.43 -3.56
C PRO A 34 17.10 -6.92 -3.61
N GLU A 35 16.20 -6.47 -4.48
CA GLU A 35 15.80 -5.06 -4.62
C GLU A 35 14.64 -4.68 -3.69
N ARG A 36 14.16 -5.63 -2.86
CA ARG A 36 13.03 -5.44 -1.94
C ARG A 36 13.22 -4.25 -1.01
N PHE A 37 14.44 -4.05 -0.52
CA PHE A 37 14.76 -2.90 0.33
C PHE A 37 14.46 -1.58 -0.40
N ASN A 38 14.97 -1.40 -1.62
CA ASN A 38 14.78 -0.19 -2.40
C ASN A 38 13.30 0.00 -2.78
N LYS A 39 12.60 -1.08 -3.12
CA LYS A 39 11.20 -1.05 -3.52
C LYS A 39 10.26 -0.58 -2.40
N TYR A 40 10.48 -1.12 -1.20
CA TYR A 40 9.63 -0.90 -0.03
C TYR A 40 10.16 0.16 0.93
N THR A 41 11.16 0.93 0.52
CA THR A 41 11.68 2.06 1.30
C THR A 41 11.13 3.37 0.75
N ARG A 42 10.82 4.31 1.64
CA ARG A 42 10.46 5.69 1.31
C ARG A 42 11.27 6.64 2.15
N THR A 43 11.81 7.64 1.50
CA THR A 43 12.62 8.67 2.12
C THR A 43 11.85 9.98 2.06
N ILE A 44 11.71 10.64 3.20
CA ILE A 44 11.07 11.95 3.30
C ILE A 44 12.11 12.91 3.85
N ASP A 45 12.51 13.86 3.03
CA ASP A 45 13.40 14.93 3.46
C ASP A 45 12.60 15.96 4.26
N THR A 46 13.00 16.18 5.50
CA THR A 46 12.44 17.22 6.37
C THR A 46 13.51 18.27 6.65
N PRO A 47 13.13 19.50 7.03
CA PRO A 47 14.10 20.55 7.38
C PRO A 47 15.09 20.13 8.47
N ASP A 48 14.68 19.25 9.37
CA ASP A 48 15.46 18.76 10.51
C ASP A 48 16.27 17.48 10.20
N GLY A 49 16.17 16.99 8.97
CA GLY A 49 16.88 15.80 8.51
C GLY A 49 16.00 14.85 7.71
N THR A 50 16.65 13.86 7.10
CA THR A 50 15.99 12.85 6.28
C THR A 50 15.42 11.73 7.14
N VAL A 51 14.14 11.41 6.95
CA VAL A 51 13.46 10.30 7.61
C VAL A 51 13.32 9.15 6.63
N LEU A 52 13.81 7.96 7.01
CA LEU A 52 13.73 6.74 6.23
C LEU A 52 12.65 5.81 6.78
N PHE A 53 11.67 5.48 5.95
CA PHE A 53 10.64 4.48 6.23
C PHE A 53 10.95 3.21 5.46
N ASP A 54 11.36 2.16 6.16
CA ASP A 54 11.65 0.85 5.58
C ASP A 54 10.48 -0.12 5.86
N PHE A 55 9.71 -0.44 4.82
CA PHE A 55 8.65 -1.43 4.89
C PHE A 55 9.07 -2.82 4.38
N SER A 56 10.32 -3.03 3.97
CA SER A 56 10.80 -4.29 3.36
C SER A 56 10.65 -5.52 4.27
N LYS A 57 10.64 -5.30 5.59
CA LYS A 57 10.52 -6.35 6.62
C LYS A 57 9.08 -6.74 6.97
N HIS A 58 8.09 -6.26 6.22
CA HIS A 58 6.69 -6.65 6.42
C HIS A 58 6.36 -7.92 5.60
N ARG A 59 5.40 -8.72 6.11
CA ARG A 59 4.78 -9.85 5.39
C ARG A 59 3.83 -9.34 4.32
N ILE A 60 4.39 -8.74 3.27
CA ILE A 60 3.64 -8.19 2.14
C ILE A 60 4.26 -8.70 0.84
N SER A 61 3.45 -9.28 -0.04
CA SER A 61 3.86 -9.45 -1.44
C SER A 61 3.52 -8.20 -2.24
N ASP A 62 4.05 -8.14 -3.45
CA ASP A 62 3.69 -7.10 -4.43
C ASP A 62 2.19 -7.08 -4.69
N THR A 63 1.58 -8.26 -4.85
CA THR A 63 0.14 -8.42 -5.08
C THR A 63 -0.68 -7.90 -3.90
N THR A 64 -0.28 -8.22 -2.67
CA THR A 64 -0.96 -7.71 -1.48
C THR A 64 -0.80 -6.21 -1.33
N PHE A 65 0.37 -5.66 -1.66
CA PHE A 65 0.59 -4.22 -1.66
C PHE A 65 -0.28 -3.51 -2.70
N GLU A 66 -0.41 -4.06 -3.91
CA GLU A 66 -1.30 -3.53 -4.95
C GLU A 66 -2.77 -3.53 -4.50
N LYS A 67 -3.25 -4.64 -3.91
CA LYS A 67 -4.61 -4.74 -3.36
C LYS A 67 -4.86 -3.75 -2.22
N LEU A 68 -3.86 -3.51 -1.36
CA LEU A 68 -3.90 -2.45 -0.35
C LEU A 68 -4.04 -1.07 -1.01
N MET A 69 -3.29 -0.78 -2.08
CA MET A 69 -3.42 0.48 -2.81
C MET A 69 -4.80 0.64 -3.48
N GLU A 70 -5.39 -0.45 -3.98
CA GLU A 70 -6.75 -0.44 -4.54
C GLU A 70 -7.81 -0.12 -3.49
N LEU A 71 -7.64 -0.63 -2.27
CA LEU A 71 -8.52 -0.38 -1.13
C LEU A 71 -8.50 1.09 -0.71
N VAL A 72 -7.33 1.74 -0.70
CA VAL A 72 -7.21 3.15 -0.26
C VAL A 72 -7.55 4.15 -1.37
N ARG A 73 -7.33 3.81 -2.66
CA ARG A 73 -7.67 4.68 -3.81
C ARG A 73 -9.04 5.38 -3.76
N PRO A 74 -10.17 4.72 -3.44
CA PRO A 74 -11.48 5.38 -3.39
C PRO A 74 -11.64 6.38 -2.23
N VAL A 75 -10.81 6.28 -1.18
CA VAL A 75 -10.79 7.27 -0.09
C VAL A 75 -10.11 8.57 -0.55
N TYR A 76 -9.20 8.48 -1.52
CA TYR A 76 -8.69 9.65 -2.24
C TYR A 76 -9.65 10.04 -3.36
N HIS A 77 -10.83 10.56 -3.01
CA HIS A 77 -11.64 11.32 -3.96
C HIS A 77 -10.84 12.54 -4.38
N VAL A 78 -10.21 12.44 -5.54
CA VAL A 78 -9.62 13.58 -6.20
C VAL A 78 -10.77 14.38 -6.81
N CYS A 79 -11.14 15.51 -6.21
CA CYS A 79 -12.10 16.40 -6.84
C CYS A 79 -11.44 16.99 -8.11
N ARG A 80 -12.03 16.68 -9.26
CA ARG A 80 -11.65 17.30 -10.53
C ARG A 80 -12.38 18.63 -10.62
N CYS A 81 -11.64 19.74 -10.63
CA CYS A 81 -12.25 21.03 -10.88
C CYS A 81 -12.66 21.12 -12.36
N ASN A 82 -13.96 21.27 -12.64
CA ASN A 82 -14.49 21.33 -14.02
C ASN A 82 -14.00 22.56 -14.81
N GLU A 83 -13.48 23.59 -14.13
CA GLU A 83 -12.98 24.81 -14.78
C GLU A 83 -11.50 24.71 -15.18
N CYS A 84 -10.67 23.96 -14.44
CA CYS A 84 -9.22 23.93 -14.66
C CYS A 84 -8.61 22.54 -14.84
N GLY A 85 -9.41 21.47 -14.74
CA GLY A 85 -8.99 20.08 -14.97
C GLY A 85 -7.98 19.51 -13.96
N LYS A 86 -7.58 20.31 -12.97
CA LYS A 86 -6.60 19.92 -11.94
C LYS A 86 -7.23 19.01 -10.88
N LEU A 87 -6.39 18.11 -10.41
CA LEU A 87 -6.66 17.09 -9.42
C LEU A 87 -6.24 17.62 -8.04
N PHE A 88 -7.17 17.77 -7.11
CA PHE A 88 -6.86 18.22 -5.74
C PHE A 88 -7.17 17.13 -4.71
N PRO A 89 -6.30 16.93 -3.69
CA PRO A 89 -6.64 16.10 -2.55
C PRO A 89 -7.78 16.75 -1.75
N PHE A 90 -8.82 15.99 -1.44
CA PHE A 90 -9.93 16.46 -0.61
C PHE A 90 -9.45 16.61 0.83
N GLN A 91 -9.37 17.85 1.32
CA GLN A 91 -9.18 18.14 2.75
C GLN A 91 -10.55 18.46 3.36
N HIS A 92 -10.81 17.82 4.50
CA HIS A 92 -12.09 17.84 5.22
C HIS A 92 -12.35 19.18 5.93
#